data_AF-A0A285KCH6-F1
#
_entry.id   AF-A0A285KCH6-F1
#
_cell.length_a   1.000
_cell.length_b   1.000
_cell.length_c   1.000
_cell.angle_alpha   90.00
_cell.angle_beta   90.00
_cell.angle_gamma   90.00
#
_symmetry.space_group_name_H-M   'P 1'
#
loop_
_entity.id
_entity.type
_entity.pdbx_description
1 polymer ?
#
loop_
_entity_poly.entity_id
_entity_poly.type
_entity_poly.pdbx_seq_one_letter_code
_entity_poly.pdbx_strand_id
1 'polypeptide(L)' 'MYPLIAFAGGGTGDLEPKAFVHPPTWAARFSEIGFVVMSRQVLDSPLGGVDTAALGKAEWMQIDSWRPASVGGTVFNSGD' A
#
# COMPACT_ATOMS: atom_id res chain seq x y z
N MET A 1 -6.18 13.68 3.63
CA MET A 1 -5.77 12.28 3.46
C MET A 1 -7.01 11.48 3.13
N TYR A 2 -7.04 10.78 2.01
CA TYR A 2 -8.16 9.88 1.66
C TYR A 2 -7.83 8.49 2.20
N PRO A 3 -8.82 7.73 2.71
CA PRO A 3 -8.56 6.37 3.11
C PRO A 3 -8.20 5.51 1.89
N LEU A 4 -7.19 4.65 2.06
CA LEU A 4 -6.64 3.81 0.99
C LEU A 4 -7.23 2.40 1.08
N ILE A 5 -7.53 1.79 -0.07
CA ILE A 5 -7.95 0.39 -0.17
C ILE A 5 -7.02 -0.36 -1.11
N ALA A 6 -6.63 -1.56 -0.70
CA ALA A 6 -5.93 -2.54 -1.52
C ALA A 6 -6.63 -3.90 -1.43
N PHE A 7 -6.41 -4.74 -2.44
CA PHE A 7 -6.96 -6.09 -2.50
C PHE A 7 -5.82 -7.09 -2.42
N ALA A 8 -5.96 -8.12 -1.59
CA ALA A 8 -5.02 -9.21 -1.48
C ALA A 8 -5.68 -10.52 -1.91
N GLY A 9 -4.89 -11.41 -2.50
CA GLY A 9 -5.29 -12.78 -2.78
C GLY A 9 -5.39 -13.62 -1.50
N GLY A 10 -5.78 -14.88 -1.64
CA GLY A 10 -5.92 -15.82 -0.52
C GLY A 10 -4.61 -16.08 0.21
N GLY A 11 -4.32 -15.23 1.20
CA GLY A 11 -3.20 -15.31 2.13
C GLY A 11 -3.65 -14.90 3.52
N THR A 12 -3.11 -15.57 4.53
CA THR A 12 -3.48 -15.46 5.94
C THR A 12 -2.43 -14.66 6.71
N GLY A 13 -2.76 -13.44 7.13
CA GLY A 13 -2.07 -12.75 8.22
C GLY A 13 -1.04 -11.69 7.84
N ASP A 14 -0.63 -10.97 8.88
CA ASP A 14 -0.01 -9.63 8.81
C ASP A 14 1.47 -9.61 8.38
N LEU A 15 2.08 -10.78 8.12
CA LEU A 15 3.54 -10.94 8.00
C LEU A 15 4.02 -11.65 6.72
N GLU A 16 3.14 -12.18 5.89
CA GLU A 16 3.51 -12.69 4.56
C GLU A 16 3.54 -11.52 3.57
N PRO A 17 4.38 -11.57 2.50
CA PRO A 17 4.35 -10.54 1.47
C PRO A 17 2.93 -10.46 0.95
N LYS A 18 2.27 -9.33 1.22
CA LYS A 18 0.86 -9.09 0.85
C LYS A 18 0.74 -9.41 -0.63
N ALA A 19 0.07 -10.51 -0.94
CA ALA A 19 -0.14 -10.96 -2.31
C ALA A 19 -1.17 -10.04 -2.95
N PHE A 20 -0.80 -8.78 -3.18
CA PHE A 20 -1.70 -7.78 -3.73
C PHE A 20 -2.16 -8.24 -5.10
N VAL A 21 -3.45 -8.14 -5.33
CA VAL A 21 -4.09 -8.53 -6.59
C VAL A 21 -4.67 -7.30 -7.27
N HIS A 22 -4.96 -7.42 -8.57
CA HIS A 22 -5.68 -6.38 -9.26
C HIS A 22 -7.03 -6.14 -8.58
N PRO A 23 -7.44 -4.87 -8.41
CA PRO A 23 -8.77 -4.57 -7.90
C PRO A 23 -9.84 -5.26 -8.75
N PRO A 24 -10.82 -5.94 -8.14
CA PRO A 24 -11.93 -6.50 -8.90
C PRO A 24 -12.75 -5.37 -9.54
N THR A 25 -13.50 -5.69 -10.60
CA THR A 25 -14.24 -4.69 -11.40
C THR A 25 -15.23 -3.87 -10.56
N TRP A 26 -15.81 -4.45 -9.50
CA TRP A 26 -16.73 -3.77 -8.60
C TRP A 26 -16.04 -2.81 -7.62
N ALA A 27 -14.70 -2.84 -7.49
CA ALA A 27 -13.95 -2.01 -6.55
C ALA A 27 -14.07 -0.51 -6.85
N ALA A 28 -14.40 -0.13 -8.10
CA ALA A 28 -14.60 1.27 -8.48
C ALA A 28 -15.64 1.99 -7.60
N ARG A 29 -16.59 1.25 -7.01
CA ARG A 29 -17.58 1.79 -6.06
C ARG A 29 -16.95 2.41 -4.81
N PHE A 30 -15.77 1.96 -4.39
CA PHE A 30 -15.06 2.57 -3.27
C PHE A 30 -14.58 3.99 -3.57
N SER A 31 -14.20 4.26 -4.82
CA SER A 31 -13.83 5.61 -5.24
C SER A 31 -15.01 6.56 -5.27
N GLU A 32 -16.23 6.05 -5.55
CA GLU A 32 -17.46 6.85 -5.49
C GLU A 32 -17.78 7.33 -4.06
N ILE A 33 -17.29 6.63 -3.04
CA ILE A 33 -17.49 6.98 -1.62
C ILE A 33 -16.22 7.52 -0.94
N GLY A 34 -15.21 7.93 -1.72
CA GLY A 34 -14.07 8.70 -1.25
C GLY A 34 -12.81 7.91 -0.88
N PHE A 35 -12.72 6.62 -1.22
CA PHE A 35 -11.48 5.86 -1.08
C PHE A 35 -10.61 5.92 -2.34
N VAL A 36 -9.30 5.85 -2.14
CA VAL A 36 -8.36 5.61 -3.24
C VAL A 36 -8.13 4.11 -3.38
N VAL A 37 -8.59 3.55 -4.49
CA VAL A 37 -8.36 2.14 -4.83
C VAL A 37 -6.96 2.01 -5.45
N MET A 38 -6.05 1.41 -4.69
CA MET A 38 -4.67 1.21 -5.10
C MET A 38 -4.56 0.07 -6.12
N SER A 39 -3.86 0.31 -7.22
CA SER A 39 -3.56 -0.74 -8.18
C SER A 39 -2.45 -1.65 -7.67
N ARG A 40 -2.50 -2.94 -8.01
CA ARG A 40 -1.40 -3.88 -7.74
C ARG A 40 -0.05 -3.34 -8.23
N GLN A 41 -0.01 -2.77 -9.43
CA GLN A 41 1.22 -2.27 -10.03
C GLN A 41 1.88 -1.19 -9.16
N VAL A 42 1.10 -0.27 -8.59
CA VAL A 42 1.63 0.75 -7.68
C VAL A 42 2.09 0.11 -6.37
N LEU A 43 1.32 -0.83 -5.82
CA LEU A 43 1.64 -1.51 -4.56
C LEU A 43 2.91 -2.37 -4.65
N ASP A 44 3.19 -2.95 -5.80
CA ASP A 44 4.38 -3.78 -6.06
C ASP A 44 5.62 -2.93 -6.41
N SER A 45 5.47 -1.61 -6.61
CA SER A 45 6.58 -0.73 -6.98
C SER A 45 7.58 -0.59 -5.82
N PRO A 46 8.90 -0.58 -6.08
CA PRO A 46 9.88 -0.21 -5.06
C PRO A 46 9.70 1.27 -4.68
N LEU A 47 9.96 1.61 -3.41
CA LEU A 47 9.86 2.99 -2.93
C LEU A 47 10.73 3.98 -3.72
N GLY A 48 11.93 3.54 -4.14
CA GLY A 48 12.84 4.37 -4.95
C GLY A 48 12.32 4.66 -6.37
N GLY A 49 11.25 3.99 -6.81
CA GLY A 49 10.62 4.19 -8.12
C GLY A 49 9.37 5.08 -8.09
N VAL A 50 8.99 5.62 -6.92
CA VAL A 50 7.81 6.50 -6.77
C VAL A 50 8.19 7.85 -6.18
N ASP A 51 7.34 8.84 -6.39
CA ASP A 51 7.49 10.13 -5.74
C ASP A 51 7.24 9.99 -4.23
N THR A 52 8.28 10.31 -3.45
CA THR A 52 8.28 10.24 -1.98
C THR A 52 8.45 11.62 -1.35
N ALA A 53 8.28 12.70 -2.12
CA ALA A 53 8.48 14.08 -1.64
C ALA A 53 7.53 14.48 -0.49
N ALA A 54 6.39 13.81 -0.36
CA ALA A 54 5.44 14.02 0.73
C ALA A 54 5.89 13.37 2.06
N LEU A 55 6.86 12.46 2.06
CA LEU A 55 7.33 11.77 3.27
C LEU A 55 8.18 12.70 4.14
N GLY A 56 7.76 12.86 5.38
CA GLY A 56 8.50 13.56 6.42
C GLY A 56 9.52 12.67 7.13
N LYS A 57 10.22 13.27 8.11
CA LYS A 57 11.28 12.59 8.86
C LYS A 57 10.78 11.35 9.62
N ALA A 58 9.54 11.40 10.15
CA ALA A 58 8.97 10.30 10.92
C ALA A 58 8.71 9.07 10.04
N GLU A 59 8.11 9.25 8.85
CA GLU A 59 7.90 8.16 7.90
C GLU A 59 9.23 7.55 7.44
N TRP A 60 10.24 8.38 7.18
CA TRP A 60 11.57 7.87 6.81
C TRP A 60 12.23 7.05 7.91
N MET A 61 12.07 7.43 9.18
CA MET A 61 12.58 6.63 10.30
C MET A 61 11.88 5.27 10.40
N GLN A 62 10.57 5.21 10.17
CA GLN A 62 9.84 3.94 10.13
C GLN A 62 10.28 3.08 8.93
N ILE A 63 10.44 3.69 7.76
CA ILE A 63 10.90 2.99 6.55
C ILE A 63 12.30 2.40 6.74
N ASP A 64 13.24 3.15 7.33
CA ASP A 64 14.59 2.62 7.59
C ASP A 64 14.59 1.50 8.63
N SER A 65 13.67 1.55 9.61
CA SER A 65 13.50 0.52 10.62
C SER A 65 12.90 -0.79 10.05
N TRP A 66 11.82 -0.70 9.26
CA TRP A 66 11.07 -1.87 8.77
C TRP A 66 11.53 -2.36 7.39
N ARG A 67 12.24 -1.51 6.63
CA ARG A 67 12.79 -1.80 5.30
C ARG A 67 11.80 -2.50 4.36
N PRO A 68 10.60 -1.93 4.14
CA PRO A 68 9.63 -2.52 3.24
C PRO A 68 10.19 -2.59 1.82
N ALA A 69 9.94 -3.70 1.13
CA ALA A 69 10.42 -3.91 -0.24
C ALA A 69 9.61 -3.14 -1.29
N SER A 70 8.40 -2.69 -0.95
CA SER A 70 7.48 -2.06 -1.89
C SER A 70 6.59 -1.00 -1.23
N VAL A 71 5.97 -0.15 -2.05
CA VAL A 71 4.97 0.85 -1.61
C VAL A 71 3.85 0.19 -0.80
N GLY A 72 3.35 -0.96 -1.24
CA GLY A 72 2.28 -1.67 -0.52
C GLY A 72 2.71 -2.15 0.86
N GLY A 73 3.97 -2.58 1.01
CA GLY A 73 4.53 -2.91 2.32
C GLY A 73 4.76 -1.70 3.21
N THR A 74 5.03 -0.53 2.63
CA THR A 74 5.16 0.73 3.37
C THR A 74 3.82 1.23 3.89
N VAL A 75 2.81 1.26 3.02
CA VAL A 75 1.55 1.96 3.29
C VAL A 75 0.52 1.06 4.00
N PHE A 76 0.60 -0.25 3.77
CA PHE A 76 -0.19 -1.22 4.52
C PHE A 76 0.77 -2.04 5.39
N ASN A 77 1.33 -1.44 6.44
CA ASN A 77 2.11 -2.15 7.45
C ASN A 77 1.25 -2.38 8.71
N SER A 78 1.72 -3.17 9.68
CA SER A 78 0.97 -3.50 10.91
C SER A 78 1.16 -2.49 12.07
N GLY A 79 1.94 -1.43 11.83
CA GLY A 79 2.25 -0.37 12.80
C GLY A 79 1.47 0.93 12.57
N ASP A 80 0.66 1.00 11.51
CA ASP A 80 -0.33 2.06 11.23
C ASP A 80 -1.75 1.67 11.66
#